data_AF-A0A328BL85-F1
#
_entry.id   AF-A0A328BL85-F1
#
_cell.length_a   1.000
_cell.length_b   1.000
_cell.length_c   1.000
_cell.angle_alpha   90.00
_cell.angle_beta   90.00
_cell.angle_gamma   90.00
#
_symmetry.space_group_name_H-M   'P 1'
#
loop_
_entity.id
_entity.type
_entity.pdbx_description
1 polymer ?
#
loop_
_entity_poly.entity_id
_entity_poly.type
_entity_poly.pdbx_seq_one_letter_code
_entity_poly.pdbx_strand_id
1 'polypeptide(L)'
;MNIEAVGQQYALNDGEIRAVELSLRYGGSAASNASVQLRVRKLISKNKYESCLLTLELSGVTKALIDEDFTTGVYYSDIVLTELSNGLFYLSLDPFGNSGKPHEKDNLVLVAQRLTIHEA
;
A
#
# COMPACT_ATOMS: atom_id res chain seq x y z
N MET A 1 2.62 13.02 0.68
CA MET A 1 2.60 13.12 -0.79
C MET A 1 1.21 12.74 -1.29
N ASN A 2 0.79 13.18 -2.49
CA ASN A 2 -0.45 12.70 -3.10
C ASN A 2 -0.20 11.39 -3.88
N ILE A 3 -1.26 10.63 -4.11
CA ILE A 3 -1.20 9.30 -4.75
C ILE A 3 -0.71 9.37 -6.21
N GLU A 4 -1.07 10.44 -6.93
CA GLU A 4 -0.67 10.67 -8.32
C GLU A 4 0.84 10.86 -8.45
N ALA A 5 1.46 11.64 -7.56
CA ALA A 5 2.91 11.79 -7.53
C ALA A 5 3.61 10.46 -7.24
N VAL A 6 3.02 9.63 -6.37
CA VAL A 6 3.56 8.29 -6.10
C VAL A 6 3.57 7.44 -7.36
N GLY A 7 2.45 7.37 -8.08
CA GLY A 7 2.34 6.59 -9.33
C GLY A 7 3.24 7.08 -10.47
N GLN A 8 3.71 8.34 -10.43
CA GLN A 8 4.61 8.91 -11.44
C GLN A 8 6.09 8.79 -11.06
N GLN A 9 6.41 8.90 -9.78
CA GLN A 9 7.79 9.01 -9.29
C GLN A 9 8.34 7.71 -8.72
N TYR A 10 7.49 6.74 -8.42
CA TYR A 10 7.90 5.50 -7.75
C TYR A 10 7.47 4.29 -8.54
N ALA A 11 8.39 3.35 -8.70
CA ALA A 11 8.11 2.04 -9.25
C ALA A 11 7.53 1.16 -8.14
N LEU A 12 6.20 0.99 -8.16
CA LEU A 12 5.44 0.15 -7.22
C LEU A 12 5.29 -1.30 -7.69
N ASN A 13 5.90 -1.66 -8.82
CA ASN A 13 5.81 -2.97 -9.47
C ASN A 13 6.96 -3.93 -9.12
N ASP A 14 7.76 -3.58 -8.11
CA ASP A 14 8.84 -4.40 -7.56
C ASP A 14 9.38 -3.68 -6.32
N GLY A 15 9.52 -4.40 -5.21
CA GLY A 15 10.08 -3.86 -3.99
C GLY A 15 10.00 -4.82 -2.80
N GLU A 16 10.20 -4.27 -1.60
CA GLU A 16 10.10 -5.03 -0.35
C GLU A 16 9.06 -4.43 0.59
N ILE A 17 8.17 -5.28 1.13
CA ILE A 17 7.37 -4.96 2.31
C ILE A 17 8.28 -5.10 3.53
N ARG A 18 8.58 -3.97 4.17
CA ARG A 18 9.46 -3.91 5.34
C ARG A 18 8.71 -4.11 6.64
N ALA A 19 7.49 -3.59 6.72
CA ALA A 19 6.62 -3.72 7.87
C ALA A 19 5.16 -3.53 7.48
N VAL A 20 4.27 -4.25 8.16
CA VAL A 20 2.83 -4.02 8.16
C VAL A 20 2.38 -4.01 9.61
N GLU A 21 1.93 -2.88 10.10
CA GLU A 21 1.45 -2.69 11.46
C GLU A 21 -0.04 -2.36 11.44
N LEU A 22 -0.84 -3.11 12.20
CA LEU A 22 -2.29 -2.97 12.21
C LEU A 22 -2.79 -2.72 13.64
N SER A 23 -3.57 -1.67 13.81
CA SER A 23 -4.27 -1.36 15.05
C SER A 23 -5.77 -1.26 14.76
N LEU A 24 -6.48 -2.38 14.83
CA LEU A 24 -7.88 -2.49 14.41
C LEU A 24 -8.82 -2.57 15.61
N ARG A 25 -9.95 -1.83 15.54
CA ARG A 25 -11.00 -1.81 16.57
C ARG A 25 -12.32 -2.27 15.98
N TYR A 26 -12.86 -3.37 16.50
CA TYR A 26 -14.16 -3.88 16.08
C TYR A 26 -15.26 -2.85 16.36
N GLY A 27 -16.10 -2.57 15.37
CA GLY A 27 -17.17 -1.56 15.46
C GLY A 27 -16.71 -0.11 15.56
N GLY A 28 -15.40 0.17 15.45
CA GLY A 28 -14.82 1.51 15.67
C GLY A 28 -13.83 1.92 14.60
N SER A 29 -14.27 2.03 13.33
CA SER A 29 -13.38 2.35 12.20
C SER A 29 -12.56 3.63 12.42
N ALA A 30 -13.12 4.66 13.06
CA ALA A 30 -12.42 5.92 13.33
C ALA A 30 -11.16 5.76 14.21
N ALA A 31 -11.08 4.69 15.01
CA ALA A 31 -9.93 4.37 15.85
C ALA A 31 -9.03 3.27 15.24
N SER A 32 -9.40 2.75 14.06
CA SER A 32 -8.62 1.73 13.36
C SER A 32 -7.59 2.38 12.44
N ASN A 33 -6.33 2.01 12.59
CA ASN A 33 -5.20 2.56 11.83
C ASN A 33 -4.30 1.42 11.32
N ALA A 34 -3.53 1.71 10.27
CA ALA A 34 -2.49 0.84 9.76
C ALA A 34 -1.29 1.64 9.26
N SER A 35 -0.09 1.08 9.42
CA SER A 35 1.15 1.61 8.83
C SER A 35 1.78 0.53 7.97
N VAL A 36 2.16 0.87 6.74
CA VAL A 36 2.85 -0.03 5.81
C VAL A 36 4.13 0.62 5.35
N GLN A 37 5.25 -0.05 5.56
CA GLN A 37 6.57 0.39 5.10
C GLN A 37 7.00 -0.40 3.87
N LEU A 38 7.37 0.32 2.82
CA LEU A 38 7.76 -0.23 1.54
C LEU A 38 9.14 0.30 1.16
N ARG A 39 10.04 -0.60 0.76
CA ARG A 39 11.24 -0.22 0.03
C ARG A 39 10.95 -0.32 -1.46
N VAL A 40 10.91 0.83 -2.11
CA VAL A 40 10.58 0.98 -3.53
C VAL A 40 11.75 1.63 -4.28
N ARG A 41 11.62 1.74 -5.61
CA ARG A 41 12.55 2.50 -6.44
C ARG A 41 11.93 3.86 -6.81
N LYS A 42 12.62 4.94 -6.51
CA LYS A 42 12.24 6.31 -6.87
C LYS A 42 12.98 6.76 -8.12
N LEU A 43 12.26 7.36 -9.07
CA LEU A 43 12.82 7.95 -10.28
C LEU A 43 13.46 9.31 -9.95
N ILE A 44 14.78 9.43 -10.08
CA ILE A 44 15.53 10.68 -9.80
C ILE A 44 15.94 11.42 -11.07
N SER A 45 16.06 10.72 -12.19
CA SER A 45 16.23 11.30 -13.51
C SER A 45 15.82 10.29 -14.57
N LYS A 46 15.82 10.67 -15.86
CA LYS A 46 15.42 9.80 -16.97
C LYS A 46 16.13 8.44 -16.88
N ASN A 47 15.36 7.37 -16.69
CA ASN A 47 15.83 5.99 -16.53
C ASN A 47 16.81 5.74 -15.37
N LYS A 48 16.89 6.64 -14.39
CA LYS A 48 17.72 6.49 -13.20
C LYS A 48 16.84 6.37 -11.97
N TYR A 49 16.99 5.26 -11.27
CA TYR A 49 16.26 4.95 -10.06
C TYR A 49 17.20 4.85 -8.86
N GLU A 50 16.70 5.20 -7.68
CA GLU A 50 17.35 4.96 -6.41
C GLU A 50 16.42 4.23 -5.45
N SER A 51 16.99 3.52 -4.47
CA SER A 51 16.21 2.87 -3.41
C SER A 51 15.68 3.91 -2.45
N CYS A 52 14.40 3.81 -2.11
CA CYS A 52 13.70 4.76 -1.26
C CYS A 52 12.75 4.03 -0.30
N LEU A 53 12.61 4.53 0.91
CA LEU A 53 11.63 4.02 1.87
C LEU A 53 10.37 4.90 1.83
N LEU A 54 9.22 4.27 1.62
CA LEU A 54 7.91 4.89 1.75
C LEU A 54 7.19 4.33 2.97
N THR A 55 6.56 5.22 3.74
CA THR A 55 5.61 4.83 4.80
C THR A 55 4.22 5.29 4.41
N LEU A 56 3.29 4.34 4.32
CA LEU A 56 1.87 4.55 4.08
C LEU A 56 1.12 4.48 5.41
N GLU A 57 0.62 5.62 5.89
CA GLU A 57 -0.20 5.72 7.09
C GLU A 57 -1.68 5.77 6.69
N LEU A 58 -2.43 4.74 7.05
CA LEU A 58 -3.86 4.63 6.79
C LEU A 58 -4.63 4.88 8.09
N SER A 59 -5.55 5.84 8.07
CA SER A 59 -6.43 6.13 9.21
C SER A 59 -7.88 5.91 8.85
N GLY A 60 -8.68 5.48 9.83
CA GLY A 60 -10.08 5.17 9.58
C GLY A 60 -10.25 3.88 8.79
N VAL A 61 -9.47 2.83 9.12
CA VAL A 61 -9.51 1.55 8.38
C VAL A 61 -10.88 0.90 8.54
N THR A 62 -11.57 0.68 7.42
CA THR A 62 -12.92 0.10 7.35
C THR A 62 -12.93 -1.36 6.92
N LYS A 63 -11.87 -1.81 6.23
CA LYS A 63 -11.66 -3.21 5.85
C LYS A 63 -10.18 -3.56 5.94
N ALA A 64 -9.90 -4.71 6.52
CA ALA A 64 -8.63 -5.39 6.43
C ALA A 64 -8.89 -6.85 6.03
N LEU A 65 -8.29 -7.30 4.93
CA LEU A 65 -8.25 -8.69 4.52
C LEU A 65 -6.79 -9.13 4.58
N ILE A 66 -6.53 -10.20 5.33
CA ILE A 66 -5.19 -10.74 5.54
C ILE A 66 -5.29 -12.24 5.29
N ASP A 67 -5.04 -12.60 4.05
CA ASP A 67 -4.95 -13.96 3.52
C ASP A 67 -3.53 -14.16 2.96
N GLU A 68 -2.54 -13.80 3.78
CA GLU A 68 -1.12 -13.79 3.41
C GLU A 68 -0.31 -14.73 4.30
N ASP A 69 0.67 -15.40 3.68
CA ASP A 69 1.68 -16.17 4.40
C ASP A 69 2.95 -15.33 4.58
N PHE A 70 3.05 -14.68 5.74
CA PHE A 70 4.18 -13.84 6.13
C PHE A 70 5.53 -14.58 6.22
N THR A 71 5.58 -15.89 5.96
CA THR A 71 6.84 -16.65 5.94
C THR A 71 7.47 -16.74 4.55
N THR A 72 6.74 -16.40 3.48
CA THR A 72 7.16 -16.60 2.08
C THR A 72 8.21 -15.59 1.59
N GLY A 73 8.42 -14.49 2.31
CA GLY A 73 9.43 -13.49 2.02
C GLY A 73 8.95 -12.06 2.26
N VAL A 74 9.78 -11.09 1.86
CA VAL A 74 9.46 -9.66 1.97
C VAL A 74 9.26 -9.01 0.61
N TYR A 75 9.57 -9.71 -0.49
CA TYR A 75 9.47 -9.16 -1.83
C TYR A 75 8.04 -9.30 -2.35
N TYR A 76 7.58 -8.29 -3.08
CA TYR A 76 6.26 -8.29 -3.73
C TYR A 76 6.42 -8.03 -5.22
N SER A 77 5.45 -8.51 -6.00
CA SER A 77 5.47 -8.31 -7.45
C SER A 77 4.76 -7.03 -7.87
N ASP A 78 3.72 -6.61 -7.17
CA ASP A 78 2.99 -5.37 -7.48
C ASP A 78 2.29 -4.81 -6.25
N ILE A 79 2.00 -3.50 -6.28
CA ILE A 79 1.16 -2.83 -5.28
C ILE A 79 0.06 -2.07 -6.00
N VAL A 80 -1.18 -2.30 -5.57
CA VAL A 80 -2.31 -1.46 -5.97
C VAL A 80 -2.53 -0.43 -4.88
N LEU A 81 -2.22 0.82 -5.18
CA LEU A 81 -2.54 1.96 -4.32
C LEU A 81 -3.44 2.91 -5.12
N THR A 82 -4.72 3.01 -4.75
CA THR A 82 -5.68 3.84 -5.50
C THR A 82 -6.77 4.43 -4.60
N GLU A 83 -7.46 5.46 -5.09
CA GLU A 83 -8.68 6.00 -4.49
C GLU A 83 -9.90 5.38 -5.18
N LEU A 84 -10.84 4.86 -4.39
CA LEU A 84 -12.08 4.25 -4.85
C LEU A 84 -13.11 5.32 -5.18
N SER A 85 -14.14 4.96 -5.96
CA SER A 85 -15.22 5.89 -6.36
C SER A 85 -16.02 6.48 -5.20
N ASN A 86 -15.96 5.87 -4.01
CA ASN A 86 -16.58 6.38 -2.78
C ASN A 86 -15.63 7.24 -1.92
N GLY A 87 -14.45 7.59 -2.43
CA GLY A 87 -13.45 8.42 -1.73
C GLY A 87 -12.63 7.68 -0.67
N LEU A 88 -12.73 6.35 -0.58
CA LEU A 88 -11.86 5.54 0.29
C LEU A 88 -10.56 5.19 -0.43
N PHE A 89 -9.48 5.07 0.34
CA PHE A 89 -8.19 4.59 -0.16
C PHE A 89 -8.14 3.08 -0.09
N TYR A 90 -7.64 2.47 -1.17
CA TYR A 90 -7.43 1.04 -1.30
C TYR A 90 -5.93 0.77 -1.45
N LEU A 91 -5.43 -0.17 -0.66
CA LEU A 91 -4.08 -0.72 -0.75
C LEU A 91 -4.16 -2.23 -0.87
N SER A 92 -3.50 -2.80 -1.87
CA SER A 92 -3.19 -4.23 -1.97
C SER A 92 -1.68 -4.42 -2.12
N LEU A 93 -1.11 -5.32 -1.32
CA LEU A 93 0.30 -5.67 -1.32
C LEU A 93 0.41 -7.08 -1.93
N ASP A 94 0.85 -7.18 -3.18
CA ASP A 94 0.82 -8.39 -4.02
C ASP A 94 -0.58 -8.78 -4.56
N PRO A 95 -1.18 -7.96 -5.45
CA PRO A 95 -2.49 -8.24 -6.03
C PRO A 95 -2.46 -9.51 -6.91
N PHE A 96 -3.58 -10.24 -6.97
CA PHE A 96 -3.69 -11.46 -7.79
C PHE A 96 -3.50 -11.20 -9.29
N GLY A 97 -3.97 -10.04 -9.75
CA GLY A 97 -3.87 -9.61 -11.13
C GLY A 97 -3.24 -8.23 -11.18
N ASN A 98 -1.98 -8.19 -11.59
CA ASN A 98 -1.06 -7.05 -11.74
C ASN A 98 -1.56 -5.97 -12.72
N SER A 99 -2.80 -5.54 -12.53
CA SER A 99 -3.58 -4.67 -13.40
C SER A 99 -3.59 -3.22 -12.91
N GLY A 100 -3.00 -2.97 -11.74
CA GLY A 100 -3.11 -1.69 -11.04
C GLY A 100 -4.52 -1.38 -10.56
N LYS A 101 -5.42 -2.37 -10.52
CA LYS A 101 -6.83 -2.21 -10.13
C LYS A 101 -7.19 -3.17 -9.00
N PRO A 102 -8.10 -2.79 -8.10
CA PRO A 102 -8.62 -3.68 -7.07
C PRO A 102 -9.22 -4.95 -7.67
N HIS A 103 -8.96 -6.09 -7.05
CA HIS A 103 -9.50 -7.37 -7.45
C HIS A 103 -10.07 -8.15 -6.24
N GLU A 104 -11.04 -9.04 -6.48
CA GLU A 104 -11.71 -9.80 -5.42
C GLU A 104 -10.82 -10.87 -4.77
N LYS A 105 -9.77 -11.28 -5.49
CA LYS A 105 -8.80 -12.31 -5.06
C LYS A 105 -7.51 -11.72 -4.46
N ASP A 106 -7.47 -10.41 -4.26
CA ASP A 106 -6.35 -9.77 -3.58
C ASP A 106 -6.33 -10.23 -2.12
N ASN A 107 -5.15 -10.56 -1.61
CA ASN A 107 -4.98 -11.37 -0.41
C ASN A 107 -4.43 -10.57 0.78
N LEU A 108 -3.76 -9.44 0.56
CA LEU A 108 -3.41 -8.48 1.62
C LEU A 108 -3.96 -7.08 1.31
N VAL A 109 -5.18 -6.80 1.78
CA VAL A 109 -5.95 -5.62 1.41
C VAL A 109 -6.28 -4.75 2.62
N LEU A 110 -6.03 -3.44 2.49
CA LEU A 110 -6.49 -2.42 3.43
C LEU A 110 -7.37 -1.41 2.69
N VAL A 111 -8.51 -1.07 3.30
CA VAL A 111 -9.37 0.03 2.85
C VAL A 111 -9.55 1.03 3.99
N ALA A 112 -9.28 2.31 3.73
CA ALA A 112 -9.25 3.34 4.75
C ALA A 112 -9.86 4.67 4.29
N GLN A 113 -10.27 5.50 5.25
CA GLN A 113 -10.83 6.82 4.98
C GLN A 113 -9.76 7.86 4.62
N ARG A 114 -8.54 7.69 5.12
CA ARG A 114 -7.44 8.62 4.91
C ARG A 114 -6.14 7.86 4.66
N LEU A 115 -5.31 8.45 3.80
CA LEU A 115 -3.97 7.98 3.48
C LEU A 115 -3.00 9.16 3.60
N THR A 116 -1.92 8.96 4.35
CA THR A 116 -0.77 9.86 4.36
C THR A 116 0.46 9.08 3.90
N ILE A 117 1.26 9.69 3.03
CA ILE A 117 2.45 9.05 2.46
C ILE A 117 3.67 9.88 2.82
N HIS A 118 4.63 9.24 3.48
CA HIS A 118 5.91 9.81 3.89
C HIS A 118 7.06 9.17 3.11
N GLU A 119 7.99 10.00 2.67
CA GLU A 119 9.31 9.60 2.18
C GLU A 119 10.32 9.80 3.31
N ALA A 120 11.25 8.87 3.49
CA ALA A 120 12.34 8.95 4.47
C ALA A 120 13.71 8.92 3.79
#